data_AF-E3BKZ4-F1
#
_entry.id   AF-E3BKZ4-F1
#
_cell.length_a   1.000
_cell.length_b   1.000
_cell.length_c   1.000
_cell.angle_alpha   90.00
_cell.angle_beta   90.00
_cell.angle_gamma   90.00
#
_symmetry.space_group_name_H-M   'P 1'
#
loop_
_entity.id
_entity.type
_entity.pdbx_description
1 polymer ?
#
loop_
_entity_poly.entity_id
_entity_poly.type
_entity_poly.pdbx_seq_one_letter_code
_entity_poly.pdbx_strand_id
1 'polypeptide(L)'
;MRNFEVLERGNDYFVCQVDGMHCRIVIDEFSSALTIGEHRLHVEEVSDRYVHHSKDGIFRLTLPLEEQDSIAICTLNAGPRNQFTYRSCLKLGGKWEPILNEWVFSASVSDKVDQLRQIIHSPRKILEVTFKETISMPNKSLSLFGFELVKGIKRNHEPIFHRGVSLKKGTISYVVSDTSKTVALAGSIVRLTVPEGMLKDKRFKEEYFAALDYRILKSSRKRF
;
A
#
# COMPACT_ATOMS: atom_id res chain seq x y z
N MET A 1 2.08 -17.14 13.59
CA MET A 1 2.72 -18.45 13.75
C MET A 1 2.79 -18.76 15.22
N ARG A 2 2.27 -19.91 15.64
CA ARG A 2 2.38 -20.42 17.01
C ARG A 2 2.88 -21.86 16.92
N ASN A 3 3.54 -22.32 17.97
CA ASN A 3 3.96 -23.71 18.08
C ASN A 3 2.81 -24.50 18.68
N PHE A 4 2.40 -25.55 17.97
CA PHE A 4 1.37 -26.49 18.40
C PHE A 4 1.99 -27.86 18.52
N GLU A 5 1.64 -28.57 19.58
CA GLU A 5 1.88 -30.00 19.67
C GLU A 5 0.58 -30.72 19.29
N VAL A 6 0.60 -31.47 18.19
CA VAL A 6 -0.53 -32.29 17.74
C VAL A 6 -0.44 -33.62 18.43
N LEU A 7 -1.38 -33.91 19.33
CA LEU A 7 -1.38 -35.08 20.19
C LEU A 7 -2.12 -36.26 19.53
N GLU A 8 -3.29 -35.97 18.97
CA GLU A 8 -4.18 -37.00 18.43
C GLU A 8 -4.97 -36.46 17.22
N ARG A 9 -5.25 -37.36 16.27
CA ARG A 9 -6.15 -37.09 15.15
C ARG A 9 -7.53 -37.72 15.42
N GLY A 10 -8.55 -36.89 15.58
CA GLY A 10 -9.95 -37.31 15.61
C GLY A 10 -10.59 -37.34 14.21
N ASN A 11 -11.93 -37.41 14.17
CA ASN A 11 -12.69 -37.41 12.91
C ASN A 11 -12.78 -36.01 12.28
N ASP A 12 -13.14 -35.00 13.08
CA ASP A 12 -13.37 -33.63 12.60
C ASP A 12 -12.31 -32.63 13.11
N TYR A 13 -11.52 -33.02 14.10
CA TYR A 13 -10.54 -32.17 14.76
C TYR A 13 -9.26 -32.95 15.11
N PHE A 14 -8.12 -32.26 15.05
CA PHE A 14 -6.91 -32.64 15.78
C PHE A 14 -6.98 -32.11 17.21
N VAL A 15 -6.59 -32.93 18.18
CA VAL A 15 -6.38 -32.52 19.57
C VAL A 15 -4.95 -32.02 19.68
N CYS A 16 -4.78 -30.78 20.14
CA CYS A 16 -3.49 -30.11 20.16
C CYS A 16 -3.24 -29.42 21.50
N GLN A 17 -1.99 -29.03 21.73
CA GLN A 17 -1.58 -28.19 22.85
C GLN A 17 -0.85 -26.95 22.33
N VAL A 18 -1.18 -25.78 22.89
CA VAL A 18 -0.49 -24.51 22.64
C VAL A 18 -0.20 -23.84 23.97
N ASP A 19 1.07 -23.47 24.21
CA ASP A 19 1.52 -22.84 25.46
C ASP A 19 1.05 -23.58 26.73
N GLY A 20 1.01 -24.91 26.68
CA GLY A 20 0.59 -25.75 27.79
C GLY A 20 -0.93 -25.94 27.93
N MET A 21 -1.75 -25.28 27.12
CA MET A 21 -3.22 -25.39 27.15
C MET A 21 -3.76 -26.26 26.01
N HIS A 22 -4.80 -27.05 26.31
CA HIS A 22 -5.48 -27.87 25.32
C HIS A 22 -6.26 -26.99 24.33
N CYS A 23 -6.18 -27.36 23.06
CA CYS A 23 -6.86 -26.71 21.96
C CYS A 23 -7.18 -27.72 20.85
N ARG A 24 -7.92 -27.28 19.84
CA ARG A 24 -8.27 -28.13 18.69
C ARG A 24 -7.96 -27.43 17.39
N ILE A 25 -7.55 -28.19 16.38
CA ILE A 25 -7.40 -27.70 15.01
C ILE A 25 -8.43 -28.43 14.14
N VAL A 26 -9.23 -27.69 13.37
CA VAL A 26 -10.23 -28.27 12.44
C VAL A 26 -9.53 -29.09 11.37
N ILE A 27 -10.05 -30.29 11.06
CA ILE A 27 -9.60 -31.11 9.91
C ILE A 27 -10.31 -30.61 8.66
N ASP A 28 -9.56 -29.97 7.76
CA ASP A 28 -10.05 -29.49 6.46
C ASP A 28 -9.02 -29.73 5.36
N GLU A 29 -9.24 -29.15 4.18
CA GLU A 29 -8.33 -29.25 3.03
C GLU A 29 -6.89 -28.80 3.34
N PHE A 30 -6.68 -27.87 4.27
CA PHE A 30 -5.36 -27.33 4.62
C PHE A 30 -4.66 -28.09 5.75
N SER A 31 -5.42 -28.77 6.60
CA SER A 31 -4.90 -29.50 7.76
C SER A 31 -4.99 -31.01 7.67
N SER A 32 -5.68 -31.57 6.66
CA SER A 32 -5.89 -33.03 6.53
C SER A 32 -4.61 -33.87 6.51
N ALA A 33 -3.49 -33.27 6.07
CA ALA A 33 -2.16 -33.87 6.00
C ALA A 33 -1.32 -33.66 7.28
N LEU A 34 -1.84 -32.97 8.30
CA LEU A 34 -1.12 -32.70 9.54
C LEU A 34 -0.83 -34.01 10.29
N THR A 35 0.42 -34.18 10.71
CA THR A 35 0.90 -35.36 11.43
C THR A 35 0.94 -35.10 12.94
N ILE A 36 1.01 -36.17 13.73
CA ILE A 36 1.24 -36.09 15.18
C ILE A 36 2.66 -35.55 15.42
N GLY A 37 2.83 -34.68 16.41
CA GLY A 37 4.11 -34.06 16.78
C GLY A 37 4.06 -32.54 16.85
N GLU A 38 5.23 -31.92 16.97
CA GLU A 38 5.37 -30.45 17.04
C GLU A 38 5.33 -29.81 15.66
N HIS A 39 4.49 -28.79 15.51
CA HIS A 39 4.32 -28.04 14.27
C HIS A 39 4.28 -26.54 14.55
N ARG A 40 4.83 -25.77 13.62
CA ARG A 40 4.82 -24.31 13.68
C ARG A 40 3.81 -23.77 12.67
N LEU A 41 2.63 -23.41 13.14
CA LEU A 41 1.46 -23.20 12.28
C LEU A 41 0.96 -21.75 12.27
N HIS A 42 0.54 -21.31 11.09
CA HIS A 42 -0.31 -20.15 10.85
C HIS A 42 -1.77 -20.55 10.96
N VAL A 43 -2.39 -20.08 12.04
CA VAL A 43 -3.78 -20.39 12.35
C VAL A 43 -4.55 -19.12 12.69
N GLU A 44 -5.84 -19.15 12.40
CA GLU A 44 -6.84 -18.24 12.94
C GLU A 44 -7.66 -18.93 14.03
N GLU A 45 -8.08 -18.19 15.04
CA GLU A 45 -8.98 -18.70 16.07
C GLU A 45 -10.42 -18.55 15.60
N VAL A 46 -11.13 -19.68 15.47
CA VAL A 46 -12.52 -19.76 15.02
C VAL A 46 -13.46 -20.20 16.15
N SER A 47 -13.04 -20.01 17.40
CA SER A 47 -13.79 -20.34 18.61
C SER A 47 -15.17 -19.67 18.62
N ASP A 48 -16.20 -20.36 18.14
CA ASP A 48 -17.59 -19.97 18.33
C ASP A 48 -18.18 -20.68 19.56
N ARG A 49 -18.50 -19.87 20.59
CA ARG A 49 -19.09 -20.31 21.85
C ARG A 49 -20.43 -21.02 21.68
N TYR A 50 -21.15 -20.77 20.59
CA TYR A 50 -22.52 -21.25 20.38
C TYR A 50 -22.61 -22.46 19.45
N VAL A 51 -21.58 -22.71 18.62
CA VAL A 51 -21.57 -23.81 17.64
C VAL A 51 -20.75 -25.01 18.11
N HIS A 52 -19.64 -24.78 18.81
CA HIS A 52 -18.67 -25.85 19.09
C HIS A 52 -18.63 -26.33 20.55
N HIS A 53 -19.46 -25.77 21.44
CA HIS A 53 -19.65 -26.18 22.84
C HIS A 53 -18.34 -26.53 23.60
N SER A 54 -17.24 -25.83 23.29
CA SER A 54 -15.90 -26.12 23.77
C SER A 54 -15.41 -24.98 24.67
N LYS A 55 -14.78 -25.33 25.80
CA LYS A 55 -13.99 -24.37 26.61
C LYS A 55 -12.58 -24.16 26.04
N ASP A 56 -12.16 -25.04 25.13
CA ASP A 56 -10.85 -25.05 24.50
C ASP A 56 -10.89 -24.21 23.22
N GLY A 57 -9.80 -23.49 22.92
CA GLY A 57 -9.67 -22.70 21.70
C GLY A 57 -9.69 -23.59 20.45
N ILE A 58 -10.46 -23.20 19.44
CA ILE A 58 -10.55 -23.90 18.16
C ILE A 58 -9.86 -23.06 17.10
N PHE A 59 -8.94 -23.70 16.39
CA PHE A 59 -8.08 -23.07 15.41
C PHE A 59 -8.29 -23.69 14.03
N ARG A 60 -8.06 -22.89 12.99
CA ARG A 60 -8.07 -23.33 11.60
C ARG A 60 -6.78 -22.87 10.93
N LEU A 61 -6.16 -23.73 10.13
CA LEU A 61 -5.00 -23.34 9.33
C LEU A 61 -5.42 -22.28 8.31
N THR A 62 -4.64 -21.20 8.20
CA THR A 62 -4.92 -20.14 7.22
C THR A 62 -4.29 -20.41 5.85
N LEU A 63 -3.42 -21.43 5.75
CA LEU A 63 -2.65 -21.81 4.57
C LEU A 63 -2.51 -23.34 4.52
N PRO A 64 -2.33 -23.96 3.33
CA PRO A 64 -1.96 -25.37 3.21
C PRO A 64 -0.73 -25.74 4.04
N LEU A 65 -0.65 -27.00 4.48
CA LEU A 65 0.46 -27.49 5.31
C LEU A 65 1.83 -27.30 4.64
N GLU A 66 1.93 -27.53 3.33
CA GLU A 66 3.18 -27.36 2.57
C GLU A 66 3.64 -25.90 2.50
N GLU A 67 2.72 -24.96 2.72
CA GLU A 67 2.94 -23.52 2.65
C GLU A 67 3.16 -22.88 4.04
N GLN A 68 3.12 -23.66 5.13
CA GLN A 68 3.23 -23.15 6.50
C GLN A 68 4.57 -22.45 6.75
N ASP A 69 5.68 -23.02 6.27
CA ASP A 69 7.01 -22.41 6.34
C ASP A 69 7.25 -21.34 5.25
N SER A 70 6.30 -21.18 4.33
CA SER A 70 6.42 -20.35 3.14
C SER A 70 5.88 -18.93 3.31
N ILE A 71 5.85 -18.37 4.53
CA ILE A 71 5.74 -16.90 4.65
C ILE A 71 7.08 -16.25 4.28
N ALA A 72 7.52 -16.54 3.06
CA ALA A 72 8.31 -15.62 2.29
C ALA A 72 7.55 -14.29 2.32
N ILE A 73 8.22 -13.28 2.83
CA ILE A 73 7.76 -11.90 2.75
C ILE A 73 8.47 -11.27 1.57
N CYS A 74 7.76 -10.44 0.82
CA CYS A 74 8.38 -9.54 -0.13
C CYS A 74 8.24 -8.10 0.36
N THR A 75 9.20 -7.25 0.00
CA THR A 75 9.19 -5.85 0.41
C THR A 75 9.16 -4.89 -0.77
N LEU A 76 8.66 -3.68 -0.52
CA LEU A 76 8.64 -2.60 -1.50
C LEU A 76 9.05 -1.27 -0.86
N ASN A 77 10.19 -0.75 -1.31
CA ASN A 77 10.50 0.66 -1.09
C ASN A 77 9.63 1.54 -2.00
N ALA A 78 8.55 2.10 -1.44
CA ALA A 78 7.59 2.93 -2.19
C ALA A 78 8.15 4.30 -2.63
N GLY A 79 9.34 4.69 -2.16
CA GLY A 79 9.94 5.99 -2.45
C GLY A 79 9.17 7.16 -1.82
N PRO A 80 9.18 8.35 -2.46
CA PRO A 80 8.47 9.52 -1.96
C PRO A 80 6.97 9.27 -1.78
N ARG A 81 6.37 9.91 -0.76
CA ARG A 81 4.94 9.80 -0.46
C ARG A 81 4.10 10.08 -1.71
N ASN A 82 3.35 9.07 -2.13
CA ASN A 82 2.44 9.10 -3.27
C ASN A 82 1.14 8.41 -2.88
N GLN A 83 0.00 9.09 -3.03
CA GLN A 83 -1.29 8.57 -2.55
C GLN A 83 -1.73 7.30 -3.30
N PHE A 84 -1.40 7.17 -4.59
CA PHE A 84 -1.81 6.03 -5.40
C PHE A 84 -0.95 4.81 -5.11
N THR A 85 0.36 5.00 -4.93
CA THR A 85 1.25 3.92 -4.45
C THR A 85 0.79 3.45 -3.07
N TYR A 86 0.55 4.36 -2.14
CA TYR A 86 0.09 4.03 -0.78
C TYR A 86 -1.20 3.21 -0.78
N ARG A 87 -2.21 3.66 -1.55
CA ARG A 87 -3.48 2.91 -1.71
C ARG A 87 -3.27 1.54 -2.36
N SER A 88 -2.35 1.44 -3.31
CA SER A 88 -2.03 0.17 -3.97
C SER A 88 -1.36 -0.80 -2.99
N CYS A 89 -0.43 -0.34 -2.16
CA CYS A 89 0.18 -1.16 -1.11
C CYS A 89 -0.86 -1.68 -0.12
N LEU A 90 -1.77 -0.82 0.37
CA LEU A 90 -2.85 -1.25 1.26
C LEU A 90 -3.76 -2.30 0.62
N LYS A 91 -4.13 -2.12 -0.66
CA LYS A 91 -4.97 -3.08 -1.39
C LYS A 91 -4.31 -4.45 -1.57
N LEU A 92 -2.98 -4.51 -1.57
CA LEU A 92 -2.21 -5.76 -1.63
C LEU A 92 -1.99 -6.38 -0.24
N GLY A 93 -2.62 -5.85 0.81
CA GLY A 93 -2.42 -6.32 2.19
C GLY A 93 -1.08 -5.91 2.80
N GLY A 94 -0.40 -4.93 2.20
CA GLY A 94 0.88 -4.45 2.67
C GLY A 94 0.78 -3.79 4.04
N LYS A 95 1.79 -4.04 4.89
CA LYS A 95 1.99 -3.33 6.16
C LYS A 95 3.24 -2.46 6.05
N TRP A 96 3.15 -1.24 6.53
CA TRP A 96 4.31 -0.34 6.57
C TRP A 96 5.21 -0.72 7.75
N GLU A 97 6.50 -0.96 7.48
CA GLU A 97 7.51 -1.26 8.50
C GLU A 97 8.45 -0.05 8.68
N PRO A 98 8.32 0.72 9.78
CA PRO A 98 9.08 1.95 9.99
C PRO A 98 10.59 1.77 10.07
N ILE A 99 11.07 0.63 10.58
CA ILE A 99 12.52 0.40 10.76
C ILE A 99 13.20 0.22 9.40
N LEU A 100 12.58 -0.56 8.51
CA LEU A 100 13.09 -0.78 7.16
C LEU A 100 12.74 0.39 6.22
N ASN A 101 11.75 1.20 6.58
CA ASN A 101 11.16 2.24 5.73
C ASN A 101 10.65 1.64 4.40
N GLU A 102 10.03 0.46 4.50
CA GLU A 102 9.49 -0.30 3.38
C GLU A 102 8.10 -0.87 3.70
N TRP A 103 7.36 -1.20 2.65
CA TRP A 103 6.15 -2.00 2.77
C TRP A 103 6.49 -3.48 2.77
N VAL A 104 5.88 -4.25 3.66
CA VAL A 104 6.03 -5.70 3.77
C VAL A 104 4.73 -6.37 3.37
N PHE A 105 4.82 -7.42 2.56
CA PHE A 105 3.70 -8.18 2.02
C PHE A 105 3.93 -9.69 2.16
N SER A 106 2.86 -10.47 2.07
CA SER A 106 2.96 -11.92 1.84
C SER A 106 3.54 -12.20 0.44
N ALA A 107 4.35 -13.25 0.29
CA ALA A 107 4.84 -13.67 -1.02
C ALA A 107 3.74 -14.07 -2.01
N SER A 108 2.54 -14.42 -1.53
CA SER A 108 1.36 -14.69 -2.38
C SER A 108 1.02 -13.54 -3.33
N VAL A 109 1.43 -12.31 -3.01
CA VAL A 109 1.23 -11.12 -3.86
C VAL A 109 2.53 -10.61 -4.49
N SER A 110 3.63 -11.38 -4.45
CA SER A 110 4.94 -10.96 -4.95
C SER A 110 4.88 -10.46 -6.39
N ASP A 111 4.23 -11.19 -7.29
CA ASP A 111 4.10 -10.79 -8.69
C ASP A 111 3.42 -9.42 -8.85
N LYS A 112 2.40 -9.14 -8.04
CA LYS A 112 1.69 -7.85 -8.05
C LYS A 112 2.55 -6.73 -7.45
N VAL A 113 3.33 -7.05 -6.41
CA VAL A 113 4.29 -6.13 -5.80
C VAL A 113 5.42 -5.81 -6.78
N ASP A 114 5.90 -6.80 -7.53
CA ASP A 114 6.94 -6.63 -8.55
C ASP A 114 6.45 -5.78 -9.73
N GLN A 115 5.21 -5.99 -10.19
CA GLN A 115 4.57 -5.11 -11.18
C GLN A 115 4.49 -3.66 -10.68
N LEU A 116 4.10 -3.45 -9.42
CA LEU A 116 4.07 -2.11 -8.82
C LEU A 116 5.48 -1.53 -8.73
N ARG A 117 6.48 -2.34 -8.33
CA ARG A 117 7.89 -1.96 -8.25
C ARG A 117 8.40 -1.45 -9.60
N GLN A 118 8.14 -2.18 -10.68
CA GLN A 118 8.53 -1.78 -12.03
C GLN A 118 7.97 -0.41 -12.43
N ILE A 119 6.74 -0.09 -12.00
CA ILE A 119 6.14 1.22 -12.26
C ILE A 119 6.82 2.32 -11.45
N ILE A 120 6.96 2.13 -10.13
CA ILE A 120 7.43 3.19 -9.23
C ILE A 120 8.94 3.44 -9.31
N HIS A 121 9.73 2.41 -9.67
CA HIS A 121 11.18 2.49 -9.83
C HIS A 121 11.62 2.69 -11.28
N SER A 122 10.67 2.85 -12.20
CA SER A 122 10.98 3.22 -13.59
C SER A 122 11.75 4.54 -13.69
N PRO A 123 12.48 4.78 -14.79
CA PRO A 123 13.24 6.01 -15.00
C PRO A 123 12.38 7.26 -14.78
N ARG A 124 12.89 8.19 -13.99
CA ARG A 124 12.20 9.45 -13.69
C ARG A 124 12.28 10.43 -14.84
N LYS A 125 11.16 11.11 -15.12
CA LYS A 125 11.03 12.17 -16.12
C LYS A 125 10.60 13.46 -15.45
N ILE A 126 11.12 14.58 -15.94
CA ILE A 126 10.68 15.91 -15.50
C ILE A 126 9.51 16.32 -16.40
N LEU A 127 8.41 16.71 -15.76
CA LEU A 127 7.18 17.10 -16.42
C LEU A 127 6.89 18.57 -16.13
N GLU A 128 6.29 19.24 -17.09
CA GLU A 128 5.52 20.45 -16.85
C GLU A 128 4.06 20.19 -17.16
N VAL A 129 3.22 20.39 -16.16
CA VAL A 129 1.78 20.20 -16.23
C VAL A 129 1.11 21.57 -16.24
N THR A 130 0.27 21.80 -17.23
CA THR A 130 -0.53 23.01 -17.41
C THR A 130 -1.96 22.73 -17.03
N PHE A 131 -2.53 23.56 -16.16
CA PHE A 131 -3.93 23.51 -15.79
C PHE A 131 -4.74 24.29 -16.83
N LYS A 132 -5.59 23.61 -17.62
CA LYS A 132 -6.46 24.27 -18.62
C LYS A 132 -7.59 25.04 -17.96
N GLU A 133 -8.11 24.47 -16.88
CA GLU A 133 -9.20 25.00 -16.10
C GLU A 133 -8.76 25.21 -14.65
N THR A 134 -9.52 26.02 -13.91
CA THR A 134 -9.30 26.18 -12.48
C THR A 134 -9.77 24.93 -11.75
N ILE A 135 -8.86 24.25 -11.07
CA ILE A 135 -9.16 23.02 -10.32
C ILE A 135 -9.13 23.33 -8.83
N SER A 136 -10.20 22.93 -8.14
CA SER A 136 -10.30 22.97 -6.68
C SER A 136 -10.85 21.66 -6.18
N MET A 137 -10.18 21.08 -5.19
CA MET A 137 -10.58 19.83 -4.54
C MET A 137 -10.92 20.13 -3.08
N PRO A 138 -12.20 20.30 -2.72
CA PRO A 138 -12.60 20.42 -1.32
C PRO A 138 -12.23 19.14 -0.56
N ASN A 139 -11.74 19.28 0.67
CA ASN A 139 -11.41 18.16 1.58
C ASN A 139 -10.33 17.19 1.07
N LYS A 140 -9.62 17.53 -0.02
CA LYS A 140 -8.55 16.71 -0.59
C LYS A 140 -7.40 17.59 -1.04
N SER A 141 -6.18 17.12 -0.84
CA SER A 141 -4.98 17.77 -1.39
C SER A 141 -4.97 17.64 -2.91
N LEU A 142 -4.75 18.75 -3.61
CA LEU A 142 -4.53 18.71 -5.06
C LEU A 142 -3.20 17.99 -5.34
N SER A 143 -3.23 17.02 -6.25
CA SER A 143 -2.11 16.16 -6.57
C SER A 143 -1.93 16.00 -8.08
N LEU A 144 -0.73 15.62 -8.50
CA LEU A 144 -0.44 15.25 -9.88
C LEU A 144 0.29 13.91 -9.87
N PHE A 145 -0.25 12.92 -10.58
CA PHE A 145 0.23 11.54 -10.56
C PHE A 145 0.33 10.92 -9.16
N GLY A 146 -0.52 11.39 -8.24
CA GLY A 146 -0.57 10.98 -6.83
C GLY A 146 0.40 11.70 -5.91
N PHE A 147 1.23 12.63 -6.44
CA PHE A 147 2.08 13.49 -5.64
C PHE A 147 1.32 14.76 -5.27
N GLU A 148 1.12 14.98 -3.97
CA GLU A 148 0.52 16.22 -3.46
C GLU A 148 1.37 17.43 -3.85
N LEU A 149 0.72 18.52 -4.24
CA LEU A 149 1.43 19.74 -4.67
C LEU A 149 1.87 20.59 -3.48
N VAL A 150 0.96 20.80 -2.54
CA VAL A 150 1.15 21.70 -1.40
C VAL A 150 1.25 20.88 -0.11
N LYS A 151 2.30 21.14 0.66
CA LYS A 151 2.58 20.55 1.97
C LYS A 151 1.92 21.32 3.11
N GLY A 152 1.76 22.63 2.94
CA GLY A 152 1.21 23.52 3.96
C GLY A 152 1.26 24.97 3.52
N ILE A 153 1.17 25.89 4.48
CA ILE A 153 1.13 27.32 4.25
C ILE A 153 2.16 28.03 5.13
N LYS A 154 2.80 29.07 4.59
CA LYS A 154 3.68 29.96 5.36
C LYS A 154 2.85 30.96 6.18
N ARG A 155 3.52 31.68 7.09
CA ARG A 155 2.89 32.77 7.87
C ARG A 155 2.33 33.91 7.00
N ASN A 156 2.92 34.14 5.82
CA ASN A 156 2.44 35.15 4.86
C ASN A 156 1.35 34.61 3.90
N HIS A 157 0.71 33.49 4.26
CA HIS A 157 -0.34 32.82 3.47
C HIS A 157 0.10 32.25 2.10
N GLU A 158 1.40 32.19 1.81
CA GLU A 158 1.91 31.53 0.61
C GLU A 158 1.95 30.00 0.78
N PRO A 159 1.58 29.22 -0.26
CA PRO A 159 1.68 27.78 -0.21
C PRO A 159 3.14 27.32 -0.17
N ILE A 160 3.39 26.31 0.67
CA ILE A 160 4.65 25.58 0.72
C ILE A 160 4.49 24.35 -0.16
N PHE A 161 5.24 24.29 -1.27
CA PHE A 161 5.20 23.14 -2.17
C PHE A 161 5.96 21.93 -1.59
N HIS A 162 5.51 20.72 -1.92
CA HIS A 162 6.24 19.49 -1.62
C HIS A 162 7.60 19.44 -2.34
N ARG A 163 8.54 18.67 -1.80
CA ARG A 163 9.88 18.52 -2.39
C ARG A 163 9.77 17.97 -3.81
N GLY A 164 10.43 18.63 -4.76
CA GLY A 164 10.40 18.24 -6.17
C GLY A 164 9.21 18.78 -6.96
N VAL A 165 8.33 19.55 -6.33
CA VAL A 165 7.26 20.32 -6.99
C VAL A 165 7.66 21.78 -7.04
N SER A 166 7.48 22.43 -8.19
CA SER A 166 7.73 23.86 -8.34
C SER A 166 6.71 24.52 -9.26
N LEU A 167 6.18 25.67 -8.84
CA LEU A 167 5.35 26.51 -9.70
C LEU A 167 6.26 27.28 -10.67
N LYS A 168 5.96 27.20 -11.97
CA LYS A 168 6.71 27.91 -13.03
C LYS A 168 5.96 29.11 -13.56
N LYS A 169 4.63 29.05 -13.58
CA LYS A 169 3.76 30.13 -14.03
C LYS A 169 2.40 30.03 -13.33
N GLY A 170 1.71 31.16 -13.19
CA GLY A 170 0.34 31.22 -12.68
C GLY A 170 0.29 31.21 -11.15
N THR A 171 -0.80 30.66 -10.62
CA THR A 171 -1.12 30.78 -9.20
C THR A 171 -1.69 29.47 -8.69
N ILE A 172 -1.05 28.97 -7.63
CA ILE A 172 -1.61 27.95 -6.76
C ILE A 172 -1.83 28.61 -5.41
N SER A 173 -2.99 28.39 -4.82
CA SER A 173 -3.36 28.91 -3.52
C SER A 173 -3.80 27.77 -2.61
N TYR A 174 -3.57 27.95 -1.31
CA TYR A 174 -4.06 27.05 -0.28
C TYR A 174 -5.02 27.82 0.62
N VAL A 175 -6.28 27.41 0.62
CA VAL A 175 -7.32 28.03 1.43
C VAL A 175 -7.47 27.22 2.70
N VAL A 176 -7.19 27.83 3.84
CA VAL A 176 -7.39 27.23 5.16
C VAL A 176 -8.81 27.51 5.60
N SER A 177 -9.62 26.46 5.75
CA SER A 177 -10.97 26.48 6.30
C SER A 177 -11.30 25.10 6.88
N ASP A 178 -12.51 24.93 7.42
CA ASP A 178 -13.06 23.62 7.81
C ASP A 178 -12.96 22.59 6.67
N THR A 179 -12.94 23.08 5.43
CA THR A 179 -12.75 22.29 4.19
C THR A 179 -11.50 22.76 3.44
N SER A 180 -10.37 22.77 4.15
CA SER A 180 -9.09 23.23 3.60
C SER A 180 -8.81 22.61 2.23
N LYS A 181 -8.43 23.46 1.25
CA LYS A 181 -8.34 23.06 -0.15
C LYS A 181 -7.20 23.76 -0.87
N THR A 182 -6.59 23.02 -1.79
CA THR A 182 -5.65 23.60 -2.77
C THR A 182 -6.42 23.97 -4.03
N VAL A 183 -6.16 25.17 -4.55
CA VAL A 183 -6.75 25.69 -5.79
C VAL A 183 -5.61 25.97 -6.76
N ALA A 184 -5.68 25.41 -7.97
CA ALA A 184 -4.81 25.77 -9.08
C ALA A 184 -5.63 26.55 -10.10
N LEU A 185 -5.25 27.79 -10.38
CA LEU A 185 -5.95 28.60 -11.38
C LEU A 185 -5.59 28.15 -12.80
N ALA A 186 -6.53 28.31 -13.73
CA ALA A 186 -6.29 28.10 -15.16
C ALA A 186 -5.04 28.86 -15.65
N GLY A 187 -4.25 28.22 -16.52
CA GLY A 187 -2.97 28.74 -17.02
C GLY A 187 -1.78 28.55 -16.07
N SER A 188 -1.99 27.96 -14.89
CA SER A 188 -0.89 27.62 -13.99
C SER A 188 -0.06 26.46 -14.54
N ILE A 189 1.26 26.55 -14.38
CA ILE A 189 2.21 25.54 -14.85
C ILE A 189 3.03 25.03 -13.67
N VAL A 190 2.92 23.75 -13.38
CA VAL A 190 3.66 23.07 -12.31
C VAL A 190 4.70 22.15 -12.93
N ARG A 191 5.93 22.21 -12.40
CA ARG A 191 7.00 21.28 -12.74
C ARG A 191 7.20 20.28 -11.61
N LEU A 192 7.22 19.00 -11.97
CA LEU A 192 7.46 17.88 -11.05
C LEU A 192 8.22 16.74 -11.73
N THR A 193 8.82 15.86 -10.93
CA THR A 193 9.53 14.68 -11.41
C THR A 193 8.73 13.43 -11.09
N VAL A 194 8.41 12.62 -12.11
CA VAL A 194 7.52 11.46 -12.00
C VAL A 194 8.17 10.24 -12.68
N PRO A 195 8.07 9.02 -12.11
CA PRO A 195 8.46 7.79 -12.78
C PRO A 195 7.70 7.58 -14.10
N GLU A 196 8.40 7.22 -15.18
CA GLU A 196 7.78 7.05 -16.50
C GLU A 196 6.64 6.02 -16.51
N GLY A 197 6.73 4.96 -15.71
CA GLY A 197 5.68 3.96 -15.54
C GLY A 197 4.36 4.57 -15.08
N MET A 198 4.40 5.56 -14.18
CA MET A 198 3.19 6.24 -13.68
C MET A 198 2.51 7.08 -14.77
N LEU A 199 3.24 7.54 -15.80
CA LEU A 199 2.65 8.28 -16.92
C LEU A 199 1.75 7.40 -17.79
N LYS A 200 2.13 6.12 -17.92
CA LYS A 200 1.48 5.13 -18.80
C LYS A 200 0.34 4.41 -18.08
N ASP A 201 0.44 4.28 -16.76
CA ASP A 201 -0.55 3.58 -15.95
C ASP A 201 -1.74 4.47 -15.57
N LYS A 202 -2.96 4.04 -15.93
CA LYS A 202 -4.20 4.78 -15.65
C LYS A 202 -4.49 4.91 -14.14
N ARG A 203 -3.98 4.01 -13.30
CA ARG A 203 -4.16 4.05 -11.83
C ARG A 203 -3.52 5.28 -11.18
N PHE A 204 -2.58 5.91 -11.88
CA PHE A 204 -1.87 7.09 -11.43
C PHE A 204 -2.41 8.39 -12.07
N LYS A 205 -3.64 8.38 -12.59
CA LYS A 205 -4.28 9.58 -13.14
C LYS A 205 -5.45 10.01 -12.28
N GLU A 206 -5.44 11.26 -11.84
CA GLU A 206 -6.55 11.88 -11.13
C GLU A 206 -7.78 12.04 -12.03
N GLU A 207 -8.97 12.15 -11.43
CA GLU A 207 -10.24 12.28 -12.18
C GLU A 207 -10.28 13.55 -13.06
N TYR A 208 -9.59 14.60 -12.63
CA TYR A 208 -9.50 15.87 -13.34
C TYR A 208 -8.39 15.92 -14.41
N PHE A 209 -7.82 14.78 -14.82
CA PHE A 209 -6.75 14.74 -15.81
C PHE A 209 -7.15 15.32 -17.18
N ALA A 210 -8.44 15.30 -17.51
CA ALA A 210 -8.96 15.91 -18.74
C ALA A 210 -8.75 17.44 -18.78
N ALA A 211 -8.73 18.09 -17.61
CA ALA A 211 -8.48 19.52 -17.45
C ALA A 211 -6.98 19.87 -17.41
N LEU A 212 -6.09 18.90 -17.69
CA LEU A 212 -4.65 19.07 -17.66
C LEU A 212 -4.05 18.81 -19.05
N ASP A 213 -2.96 19.51 -19.34
CA ASP A 213 -1.98 19.09 -20.35
C ASP A 213 -0.64 18.88 -19.66
N TYR A 214 0.19 17.99 -20.19
CA TYR A 214 1.57 17.90 -19.73
C TYR A 214 2.55 17.67 -20.87
N ARG A 215 3.78 18.16 -20.68
CA ARG A 215 4.90 17.91 -21.57
C ARG A 215 6.09 17.36 -20.80
N ILE A 216 6.80 16.43 -21.42
CA ILE A 216 8.04 15.88 -20.88
C ILE A 216 9.18 16.80 -21.29
N LEU A 217 9.94 17.29 -20.30
CA LEU A 217 11.15 18.06 -20.58
C LEU A 217 12.28 17.09 -20.95
N LYS A 218 12.97 17.38 -22.05
CA LYS A 218 14.21 16.68 -22.38
C LYS A 218 15.24 16.99 -21.29
N SER A 219 15.80 15.95 -20.69
CA SER A 219 16.94 16.10 -19.77
C SER A 219 18.09 16.70 -20.58
N SER A 220 18.41 17.97 -20.32
CA SER A 220 19.68 18.54 -20.71
C SER A 220 20.75 17.79 -19.91
N ARG A 221 21.45 16.84 -20.56
CA ARG A 221 22.74 16.37 -20.06
C ARG A 221 23.64 17.60 -20.03
N LYS A 222 23.77 18.26 -18.87
CA LYS A 222 24.95 19.06 -18.60
C LYS A 222 26.12 18.06 -18.60
N ARG A 223 26.87 18.05 -19.70
CA ARG A 223 28.22 17.49 -19.73
C ARG A 223 29.00 18.22 -18.64
N PHE A 224 29.43 17.48 -17.62
CA PHE A 224 30.57 17.87 -16.82
C PHE A 224 31.83 17.61 -17.65
#